data_AF-A0AAV9VX93-F1
#
_entry.id   AF-A0AAV9VX93-F1
#
_cell.length_a   1.000
_cell.length_b   1.000
_cell.length_c   1.000
_cell.angle_alpha   90.00
_cell.angle_beta   90.00
_cell.angle_gamma   90.00
#
_symmetry.space_group_name_H-M   'P 1'
#
loop_
_entity.id
_entity.type
_entity.pdbx_description
1 polymer ?
#
loop_
_entity_poly.entity_id
_entity_poly.type
_entity_poly.pdbx_seq_one_letter_code
_entity_poly.pdbx_strand_id
1 'polypeptide(L)'
;MTIKEIPAESLSVSDPTTSLQTFLESLGRPLYIFFTASADPATSAPWCPDVRAAIPVVTSTFQEAAQELSVVTVEVGDKPSWKDANNVFKKEWGLTAIPTLGRYEVVDVDGQSIVAVRMLVENECLDVSKLLSLIS
;
A
#
# COMPACT_ATOMS: atom_id res chain seq x y z
N MET A 1 -9.27 -15.78 -9.35
CA MET A 1 -7.97 -15.62 -8.67
C MET A 1 -8.23 -14.83 -7.41
N THR A 2 -7.58 -15.18 -6.29
CA THR A 2 -8.00 -14.73 -4.96
C THR A 2 -7.05 -13.63 -4.47
N ILE A 3 -7.57 -12.45 -4.13
CA ILE A 3 -6.81 -11.46 -3.37
C ILE A 3 -6.77 -11.96 -1.93
N LYS A 4 -5.58 -12.13 -1.37
CA LYS A 4 -5.46 -12.39 0.07
C LYS A 4 -5.36 -11.05 0.78
N GLU A 5 -6.52 -10.55 1.23
CA GLU A 5 -6.59 -9.41 2.13
C GLU A 5 -5.99 -9.79 3.48
N ILE A 6 -4.94 -9.07 3.84
CA ILE A 6 -4.28 -9.21 5.13
C ILE A 6 -4.78 -8.05 6.01
N PRO A 7 -5.25 -8.32 7.24
CA PRO A 7 -5.69 -7.26 8.16
C PRO A 7 -4.57 -6.25 8.41
N ALA A 8 -4.86 -4.96 8.39
CA ALA A 8 -3.86 -3.92 8.60
C ALA A 8 -3.16 -4.03 9.96
N GLU A 9 -3.84 -4.62 10.96
CA GLU A 9 -3.32 -4.88 12.30
C GLU A 9 -2.18 -5.91 12.32
N SER A 10 -2.00 -6.68 11.25
CA SER A 10 -0.86 -7.59 11.14
C SER A 10 0.46 -6.86 10.82
N LEU A 11 0.40 -5.58 10.47
CA LEU A 11 1.57 -4.74 10.22
C LEU A 11 1.74 -3.75 11.38
N SER A 12 2.94 -3.68 11.95
CA SER A 12 3.26 -2.64 12.93
C SER A 12 3.44 -1.31 12.21
N VAL A 13 2.41 -0.47 12.24
CA VAL A 13 2.42 0.85 11.58
C VAL A 13 3.49 1.77 12.14
N SER A 14 3.88 1.62 13.41
CA SER A 14 4.85 2.49 14.10
C SER A 14 6.30 2.04 13.99
N ASP A 15 6.57 0.81 13.55
CA ASP A 15 7.92 0.31 13.28
C ASP A 15 7.88 -0.60 12.04
N PRO A 16 7.71 -0.01 10.84
CA PRO A 16 7.54 -0.78 9.63
C PRO A 16 8.82 -1.54 9.27
N THR A 17 10.01 -0.99 9.46
CA THR A 17 11.25 -1.58 8.94
C THR A 17 11.48 -3.00 9.43
N THR A 18 11.47 -3.22 10.75
CA THR A 18 11.77 -4.53 11.35
C THR A 18 10.61 -5.51 11.18
N SER A 19 9.39 -5.02 11.40
CA SER A 19 8.19 -5.85 11.35
C SER A 19 7.87 -6.30 9.93
N LEU A 20 8.02 -5.41 8.94
CA LEU A 20 7.76 -5.69 7.55
C LEU A 20 8.77 -6.68 6.97
N GLN A 21 10.06 -6.55 7.30
CA GLN A 21 11.05 -7.53 6.85
C GLN A 21 10.69 -8.95 7.32
N THR A 22 10.47 -9.13 8.61
CA THR A 22 10.11 -10.43 9.20
C THR A 22 8.82 -10.98 8.57
N PHE A 23 7.83 -10.10 8.37
CA PHE A 23 6.57 -10.47 7.74
C PHE A 23 6.75 -10.92 6.29
N LEU A 24 7.54 -10.19 5.50
CA LEU A 24 7.84 -10.52 4.10
C LEU A 24 8.62 -11.83 3.98
N GLU A 25 9.60 -12.06 4.85
CA GLU A 25 10.37 -13.32 4.91
C GLU A 25 9.43 -14.51 5.22
N SER A 26 8.50 -14.33 6.15
CA SER A 26 7.48 -15.36 6.44
C SER A 26 6.46 -15.53 5.32
N LEU A 27 6.12 -14.46 4.60
CA LEU A 27 5.15 -14.49 3.50
C LEU A 27 5.74 -15.18 2.26
N GLY A 28 7.05 -15.02 2.02
CA GLY A 28 7.78 -15.66 0.92
C GLY A 28 7.40 -15.14 -0.48
N ARG A 29 6.69 -14.02 -0.56
CA ARG A 29 6.23 -13.38 -1.81
C ARG A 29 6.01 -11.89 -1.59
N PRO A 30 5.87 -11.08 -2.66
CA PRO A 30 5.65 -9.65 -2.53
C PRO A 30 4.35 -9.31 -1.77
N LEU A 31 4.42 -8.27 -0.95
CA LEU A 31 3.28 -7.63 -0.30
C LEU A 31 2.98 -6.30 -0.97
N TYR A 32 1.71 -6.06 -1.27
CA TYR A 32 1.24 -4.79 -1.80
C TYR A 32 0.48 -4.06 -0.69
N ILE A 33 0.92 -2.85 -0.36
CA ILE A 33 0.25 -2.02 0.65
C ILE A 33 -0.36 -0.82 -0.07
N PHE A 34 -1.67 -0.70 0.01
CA PHE A 34 -2.42 0.40 -0.56
C PHE A 34 -2.82 1.39 0.54
N PHE A 35 -2.13 2.53 0.58
CA PHE A 35 -2.41 3.61 1.52
C PHE A 35 -3.52 4.50 0.99
N THR A 36 -4.64 4.52 1.72
CA THR A 36 -5.88 5.20 1.33
C THR A 36 -6.32 6.20 2.40
N ALA A 37 -7.27 7.06 2.04
CA ALA A 37 -7.96 7.95 2.97
C ALA A 37 -9.07 7.20 3.71
N SER A 38 -9.22 7.46 5.00
CA SER A 38 -10.39 7.00 5.76
C SER A 38 -11.70 7.53 5.19
N ALA A 39 -12.81 6.85 5.52
CA ALA A 39 -14.14 7.28 5.13
C ALA A 39 -14.52 8.61 5.79
N ASP A 40 -15.09 9.52 5.01
CA ASP A 40 -15.74 10.73 5.52
C ASP A 40 -17.06 10.32 6.22
N PRO A 41 -17.28 10.69 7.50
CA PRO A 41 -18.50 10.36 8.23
C PRO A 41 -19.79 10.81 7.54
N ALA A 42 -19.75 11.87 6.72
CA ALA A 42 -20.92 12.42 6.03
C ALA A 42 -21.28 11.66 4.74
N THR A 43 -20.30 11.07 4.07
CA THR A 43 -20.51 10.41 2.75
C THR A 43 -20.28 8.90 2.79
N SER A 44 -19.70 8.38 3.88
CA SER A 44 -19.22 7.01 4.01
C SER A 44 -18.22 6.58 2.93
N ALA A 45 -17.63 7.55 2.20
CA ALA A 45 -16.65 7.33 1.16
C ALA A 45 -15.33 8.02 1.54
N PRO A 46 -14.16 7.57 1.03
CA PRO A 46 -12.88 8.21 1.31
C PRO A 46 -12.94 9.72 1.09
N TRP A 47 -12.47 10.49 2.07
CA TRP A 47 -12.56 11.96 2.01
C TRP A 47 -11.76 12.56 0.84
N CYS A 48 -10.71 11.87 0.38
CA CYS A 48 -9.85 12.31 -0.72
C CYS A 48 -10.43 11.91 -2.10
N PRO A 49 -10.65 12.86 -3.03
CA PRO A 49 -11.17 12.55 -4.37
C PRO A 49 -10.25 11.65 -5.18
N ASP A 50 -8.92 11.85 -5.10
CA ASP A 50 -7.96 11.04 -5.87
C ASP A 50 -7.93 9.59 -5.38
N VAL A 51 -8.09 9.37 -4.07
CA VAL A 51 -8.26 8.02 -3.50
C VAL A 51 -9.52 7.36 -4.03
N ARG A 52 -10.66 8.09 -4.08
CA ARG A 52 -11.91 7.55 -4.64
C ARG A 52 -11.77 7.15 -6.11
N ALA A 53 -11.00 7.92 -6.89
CA ALA A 53 -10.73 7.60 -8.29
C ALA A 53 -9.81 6.37 -8.43
N ALA A 54 -8.81 6.23 -7.56
CA ALA A 54 -7.82 5.15 -7.64
C ALA A 54 -8.33 3.79 -7.17
N ILE A 55 -9.18 3.74 -6.14
CA ILE A 55 -9.74 2.48 -5.61
C ILE A 55 -10.27 1.55 -6.72
N PRO A 56 -11.22 1.96 -7.59
CA PRO A 56 -11.77 1.05 -8.60
C PRO A 56 -10.71 0.59 -9.61
N VAL A 57 -9.75 1.44 -9.97
CA VAL A 57 -8.70 1.11 -10.94
C VAL A 57 -7.71 0.10 -10.35
N VAL A 58 -7.25 0.34 -9.12
CA VAL A 58 -6.36 -0.57 -8.39
C VAL A 58 -7.07 -1.91 -8.14
N THR A 59 -8.30 -1.88 -7.62
CA THR A 59 -9.07 -3.11 -7.34
C THR A 59 -9.29 -3.94 -8.60
N SER A 60 -9.73 -3.34 -9.72
CA SER A 60 -9.93 -4.08 -10.99
C SER A 60 -8.62 -4.70 -11.47
N THR A 61 -7.52 -3.94 -11.45
CA THR A 61 -6.21 -4.42 -11.91
C THR A 61 -5.71 -5.61 -11.08
N PHE A 62 -5.91 -5.57 -9.75
CA PHE A 62 -5.53 -6.67 -8.86
C PHE A 62 -6.46 -7.88 -8.98
N GLN A 63 -7.76 -7.67 -9.26
CA GLN A 63 -8.72 -8.77 -9.47
C GLN A 63 -8.48 -9.53 -10.78
N GLU A 64 -8.03 -8.82 -11.82
CA GLU A 64 -7.68 -9.39 -13.12
C GLU A 64 -6.28 -10.02 -13.16
N ALA A 65 -5.50 -9.87 -12.10
CA ALA A 65 -4.16 -10.43 -12.00
C ALA A 65 -4.18 -11.97 -12.14
N ALA A 66 -3.30 -12.49 -12.99
CA ALA A 66 -3.19 -13.93 -13.23
C ALA A 66 -2.65 -14.72 -12.02
N GLN A 67 -2.00 -14.03 -11.07
CA GLN A 67 -1.38 -14.61 -9.89
C GLN A 67 -2.09 -14.20 -8.60
N GLU A 68 -1.94 -15.00 -7.55
CA GLU A 68 -2.40 -14.62 -6.21
C GLU A 68 -1.51 -13.50 -5.65
N LEU A 69 -2.12 -12.35 -5.34
CA LEU A 69 -1.45 -11.19 -4.76
C LEU A 69 -1.83 -11.05 -3.28
N SER A 70 -0.83 -10.70 -2.45
CA SER A 70 -1.05 -10.37 -1.04
C SER A 70 -1.20 -8.87 -0.90
N VAL A 71 -2.36 -8.41 -0.46
CA VAL A 71 -2.69 -6.99 -0.42
C VAL A 71 -3.15 -6.60 0.97
N VAL A 72 -2.65 -5.46 1.46
CA VAL A 72 -3.15 -4.79 2.66
C VAL A 72 -3.64 -3.42 2.23
N THR A 73 -4.84 -3.05 2.65
CA THR A 73 -5.31 -1.67 2.54
C THR A 73 -5.15 -0.99 3.90
N VAL A 74 -4.50 0.16 3.92
CA VAL A 74 -4.20 0.90 5.15
C VAL A 74 -4.79 2.30 5.05
N GLU A 75 -5.68 2.63 5.95
CA GLU A 75 -6.23 3.98 6.05
C GLU A 75 -5.27 4.90 6.81
N VAL A 76 -4.88 6.02 6.18
CA VAL A 76 -3.93 6.96 6.78
C VAL A 76 -4.54 7.89 7.84
N GLY A 77 -5.83 7.69 8.14
CA GLY A 77 -6.63 8.54 9.01
C GLY A 77 -7.48 9.57 8.28
N ASP A 78 -8.05 10.51 9.04
CA ASP A 78 -8.88 11.59 8.53
C ASP A 78 -8.03 12.70 7.87
N LYS A 79 -8.71 13.66 7.23
CA LYS A 79 -8.03 14.76 6.51
C LYS A 79 -7.15 15.62 7.44
N PRO A 80 -7.60 16.04 8.64
CA PRO A 80 -6.73 16.72 9.61
C PRO A 80 -5.50 15.90 10.03
N SER A 81 -5.66 14.63 10.40
CA SER A 81 -4.56 13.74 10.80
C SER A 81 -3.58 13.51 9.67
N TRP A 82 -4.05 13.39 8.42
CA TRP A 82 -3.16 13.29 7.26
C TRP A 82 -2.40 14.60 7.00
N LYS A 83 -2.99 15.77 7.28
CA LYS A 83 -2.29 17.06 7.10
C LYS A 83 -1.19 17.29 8.12
N ASP A 84 -1.27 16.67 9.30
CA ASP A 84 -0.21 16.76 10.30
C ASP A 84 1.13 16.27 9.71
N ALA A 85 2.19 17.02 9.95
CA ALA A 85 3.55 16.63 9.58
C ALA A 85 4.08 15.51 10.49
N ASN A 86 3.48 15.32 11.67
CA ASN A 86 3.80 14.26 12.61
C ASN A 86 3.04 12.95 12.35
N ASN A 87 2.27 12.88 11.27
CA ASN A 87 1.57 11.66 10.89
C ASN A 87 2.56 10.49 10.73
N VAL A 88 2.26 9.36 11.37
CA VAL A 88 3.12 8.16 11.40
C VAL A 88 3.45 7.65 10.00
N PHE A 89 2.52 7.73 9.05
CA PHE A 89 2.75 7.28 7.68
C PHE A 89 3.70 8.19 6.91
N LYS A 90 3.76 9.49 7.26
CA LYS A 90 4.77 10.37 6.67
C LYS A 90 6.16 10.15 7.26
N LYS A 91 6.23 9.90 8.57
CA LYS A 91 7.49 9.74 9.30
C LYS A 91 8.13 8.37 9.12
N GLU A 92 7.37 7.33 9.39
CA GLU A 92 7.88 5.95 9.44
C GLU A 92 7.81 5.26 8.07
N TRP A 93 6.81 5.61 7.25
CA TRP A 93 6.61 5.01 5.92
C TRP A 93 7.07 5.91 4.77
N GLY A 94 7.49 7.14 5.05
CA GLY A 94 7.97 8.08 4.04
C GLY A 94 6.92 8.52 3.03
N LEU A 95 5.63 8.39 3.33
CA LEU A 95 4.57 8.77 2.39
C LEU A 95 4.53 10.28 2.19
N THR A 96 4.53 10.72 0.93
CA THR A 96 4.44 12.13 0.55
C THR A 96 3.04 12.53 0.12
N ALA A 97 2.25 11.59 -0.40
CA ALA A 97 0.90 11.81 -0.89
C ALA A 97 0.03 10.54 -0.76
N ILE A 98 -1.29 10.72 -0.96
CA ILE A 98 -2.26 9.63 -1.08
C ILE A 98 -3.12 9.87 -2.34
N PRO A 99 -3.59 8.82 -3.02
CA PRO A 99 -3.31 7.40 -2.78
C PRO A 99 -1.85 7.04 -3.05
N THR A 100 -1.31 6.05 -2.32
CA THR A 100 0.00 5.46 -2.62
C THR A 100 -0.11 3.95 -2.59
N LEU A 101 0.37 3.26 -3.63
CA LEU A 101 0.46 1.81 -3.69
C LEU A 101 1.93 1.39 -3.67
N GLY A 102 2.36 0.72 -2.61
CA GLY A 102 3.72 0.21 -2.46
C GLY A 102 3.79 -1.30 -2.68
N ARG A 103 4.76 -1.77 -3.46
CA ARG A 103 5.19 -3.17 -3.53
C ARG A 103 6.43 -3.33 -2.68
N TYR A 104 6.36 -4.27 -1.74
CA TYR A 104 7.41 -4.59 -0.79
C TYR A 104 7.80 -6.06 -0.96
N GLU A 105 9.08 -6.34 -1.11
CA GLU A 105 9.60 -7.69 -1.23
C GLU A 105 10.99 -7.80 -0.62
N VAL A 106 11.34 -8.98 -0.13
CA VAL A 106 12.71 -9.26 0.30
C VAL A 106 13.51 -9.69 -0.92
N VAL A 107 14.64 -9.05 -1.15
CA VAL A 107 15.62 -9.42 -2.19
C VAL A 107 16.98 -9.68 -1.54
N ASP A 108 17.73 -10.61 -2.12
CA ASP A 108 19.13 -10.83 -1.76
C ASP A 108 20.02 -9.93 -2.62
N VAL A 109 20.81 -9.09 -1.97
CA VAL A 109 21.84 -8.28 -2.62
C VAL A 109 23.16 -8.60 -1.93
N ASP A 110 24.07 -9.24 -2.67
CA ASP A 110 25.39 -9.64 -2.19
C ASP A 110 25.36 -10.47 -0.89
N GLY A 111 24.37 -11.37 -0.75
CA GLY A 111 24.18 -12.19 0.45
C GLY A 111 23.54 -11.47 1.64
N GLN A 112 23.00 -10.26 1.41
CA GLN A 112 22.22 -9.52 2.40
C GLN A 112 20.76 -9.44 1.97
N SER A 113 19.87 -9.91 2.85
CA SER A 113 18.42 -9.75 2.67
C SER A 113 18.02 -8.31 2.99
N ILE A 114 17.47 -7.62 2.00
CA ILE A 114 16.97 -6.25 2.12
C ILE A 114 15.52 -6.18 1.63
N VAL A 115 14.76 -5.20 2.13
CA VAL A 115 13.41 -4.93 1.64
C VAL A 115 13.49 -3.95 0.46
N ALA A 116 13.20 -4.44 -0.74
CA ALA A 116 13.03 -3.59 -1.92
C ALA A 116 11.61 -2.99 -1.93
N VAL A 117 11.52 -1.69 -2.21
CA VAL A 117 10.27 -0.94 -2.23
C VAL A 117 10.11 -0.23 -3.57
N ARG A 118 8.95 -0.42 -4.21
CA ARG A 118 8.52 0.35 -5.39
C ARG A 118 7.15 0.94 -5.12
N MET A 119 6.99 2.25 -5.30
CA MET A 119 5.73 2.95 -5.04
C MET A 119 5.17 3.57 -6.31
N LEU A 120 3.85 3.56 -6.42
CA LEU A 120 3.08 4.41 -7.33
C LEU A 120 2.33 5.44 -6.49
N VAL A 121 2.45 6.71 -6.85
CA VAL A 121 1.90 7.83 -6.06
C VAL A 121 0.85 8.59 -6.86
N GLU A 122 -0.27 8.93 -6.23
CA GLU A 122 -1.37 9.74 -6.77
C GLU A 122 -1.85 9.26 -8.16
N ASN A 123 -1.56 10.03 -9.21
CA ASN A 123 -1.96 9.75 -10.59
C ASN A 123 -1.35 8.45 -11.13
N GLU A 124 -0.22 8.00 -10.58
CA GLU A 124 0.36 6.72 -10.98
C GLU A 124 -0.50 5.53 -10.54
N CYS A 125 -1.32 5.68 -9.48
CA CYS A 125 -2.31 4.69 -9.09
C CYS A 125 -3.52 4.63 -10.05
N LEU A 126 -3.62 5.56 -11.01
CA LEU A 126 -4.63 5.55 -12.08
C LEU A 126 -4.08 5.01 -13.40
N ASP A 127 -2.76 4.83 -13.50
CA ASP A 127 -2.11 4.34 -14.71
C ASP A 127 -2.07 2.81 -14.69
N VAL A 128 -2.98 2.19 -15.45
CA VAL A 128 -3.09 0.73 -15.56
C VAL A 128 -1.78 0.09 -16.03
N SER A 129 -1.00 0.75 -16.90
CA SER A 129 0.26 0.18 -17.37
C SER A 129 1.30 0.13 -16.24
N LYS A 130 1.35 1.17 -15.41
CA LYS A 130 2.22 1.19 -14.22
C LYS A 130 1.76 0.19 -13.17
N LEU A 131 0.45 0.07 -12.94
CA LEU A 131 -0.12 -0.93 -12.04
C LEU A 131 0.24 -2.34 -12.48
N LEU A 132 0.05 -2.66 -13.76
CA LEU A 132 0.43 -3.96 -14.35
C LEU A 132 1.93 -4.23 -14.21
N SER A 133 2.78 -3.22 -14.46
CA SER A 133 4.24 -3.34 -14.26
C SER A 133 4.65 -3.45 -12.78
N LEU A 134 3.80 -3.01 -11.85
CA LEU A 134 4.04 -3.17 -10.43
C LEU A 134 3.67 -4.58 -9.98
N ILE A 135 2.56 -5.13 -10.46
CA ILE A 135 2.05 -6.45 -10.03
C ILE A 135 2.54 -7.64 -10.85
N SER A 136 3.29 -7.40 -11.93
CA SER A 136 3.90 -8.42 -12.80
C SER A 136 5.01 -9.18 -12.10
#